data_AF-E6QC81-F1
#
_entry.id   AF-E6QC81-F1
#
_cell.length_a   1.000
_cell.length_b   1.000
_cell.length_c   1.000
_cell.angle_alpha   90.00
_cell.angle_beta   90.00
_cell.angle_gamma   90.00
#
_symmetry.space_group_name_H-M   'P 1'
#
loop_
_entity.id
_entity.type
_entity.pdbx_description
1 polymer ?
#
loop_
_entity_poly.entity_id
_entity_poly.type
_entity_poly.pdbx_seq_one_letter_code
_entity_poly.pdbx_strand_id
1 'polypeptide(L)'
;MSKTVIDRLPLPERQKTALRNARITQQCLADAVVQRDRLTQDEKAQYVERLIALQPQLAGNIAVLQRLCVDSATVEPLTDLLLMIIIALEKAHIDLPPASENLVERCYESVTTRIAQEGNPRLSPQQRSQTIQDYVEQHPEQWLLAYTFSLAKPLQESTEEDSVVIMLTATVFTFVEVFTALLHPYEGKVKAH
;
A
#
# COMPACT_ATOMS: atom_id res chain seq x y z
N MET A 1 -5.29 -24.88 -16.16
CA MET A 1 -4.81 -24.37 -14.86
C MET A 1 -3.91 -23.17 -15.13
N SER A 2 -4.32 -21.97 -14.70
CA SER A 2 -3.54 -20.74 -14.94
C SER A 2 -2.35 -20.69 -13.98
N LYS A 3 -1.12 -20.64 -14.49
CA LYS A 3 0.09 -20.44 -13.67
C LYS A 3 0.00 -19.07 -12.99
N THR A 4 0.09 -19.07 -11.66
CA THR A 4 0.08 -17.87 -10.80
C THR A 4 1.29 -16.97 -11.13
N VAL A 5 1.26 -15.69 -10.75
CA VAL A 5 2.41 -14.79 -10.99
C VAL A 5 3.64 -15.28 -10.21
N ILE A 6 3.45 -15.82 -9.00
CA ILE A 6 4.51 -16.50 -8.22
C ILE A 6 5.15 -17.63 -8.99
N ASP A 7 4.37 -18.43 -9.71
CA ASP A 7 4.90 -19.57 -10.48
C ASP A 7 5.81 -19.12 -11.62
N ARG A 8 5.63 -17.87 -12.08
CA ARG A 8 6.42 -17.24 -13.15
C ARG A 8 7.64 -16.48 -12.62
N LEU A 9 7.72 -16.21 -11.31
CA LEU A 9 8.91 -15.61 -10.71
C LEU A 9 10.06 -16.61 -10.75
N PRO A 10 11.30 -16.17 -11.08
CA PRO A 10 12.49 -17.02 -11.12
C PRO A 10 13.02 -17.29 -9.69
N LEU A 11 12.14 -17.76 -8.80
CA LEU A 11 12.44 -18.02 -7.39
C LEU A 11 12.37 -19.54 -7.09
N PRO A 12 13.14 -20.06 -6.12
CA PRO A 12 13.00 -21.44 -5.63
C PRO A 12 11.59 -21.73 -5.08
N GLU A 13 11.08 -22.95 -5.26
CA GLU A 13 9.73 -23.35 -4.80
C GLU A 13 9.50 -23.14 -3.29
N ARG A 14 10.57 -23.24 -2.48
CA ARG A 14 10.51 -22.93 -1.04
C ARG A 14 10.20 -21.46 -0.77
N GLN A 15 10.79 -20.54 -1.54
CA GLN A 15 10.51 -19.11 -1.44
C GLN A 15 9.13 -18.76 -1.99
N LYS A 16 8.72 -19.39 -3.10
CA LYS A 16 7.35 -19.26 -3.62
C LYS A 16 6.30 -19.70 -2.60
N THR A 17 6.55 -20.79 -1.87
CA THR A 17 5.64 -21.30 -0.83
C THR A 17 5.66 -20.42 0.42
N ALA A 18 6.80 -19.86 0.79
CA ALA A 18 6.89 -18.89 1.88
C ALA A 18 6.13 -17.60 1.55
N LEU A 19 6.27 -17.08 0.32
CA LEU A 19 5.51 -15.92 -0.16
C LEU A 19 4.01 -16.16 -0.10
N ARG A 20 3.51 -17.32 -0.56
CA ARG A 20 2.08 -17.68 -0.49
C ARG A 20 1.49 -17.65 0.93
N ASN A 21 2.31 -17.73 1.97
CA ASN A 21 1.88 -17.72 3.37
C ASN A 21 2.35 -16.46 4.13
N ALA A 22 3.09 -15.58 3.46
CA ALA A 22 3.66 -14.38 4.08
C ALA A 22 2.55 -13.36 4.35
N ARG A 23 2.45 -12.89 5.59
CA ARG A 23 1.50 -11.86 6.01
C ARG A 23 2.21 -10.83 6.87
N ILE A 24 1.87 -9.56 6.70
CA ILE A 24 2.29 -8.52 7.64
C ILE A 24 1.37 -8.62 8.85
N THR A 25 1.86 -9.27 9.90
CA THR A 25 1.11 -9.41 11.15
C THR A 25 0.95 -8.05 11.85
N GLN A 26 -0.05 -7.94 12.73
CA GLN A 26 -0.24 -6.76 13.58
C GLN A 26 1.03 -6.42 14.37
N GLN A 27 1.76 -7.43 14.87
CA GLN A 27 2.99 -7.23 15.62
C GLN A 27 4.11 -6.67 14.73
N CYS A 28 4.28 -7.22 13.52
CA CYS A 28 5.26 -6.69 12.56
C CYS A 28 4.99 -5.21 12.25
N LEU A 29 3.71 -4.86 12.06
CA LEU A 29 3.28 -3.49 11.79
C LEU A 29 3.54 -2.55 12.97
N ALA A 30 3.15 -2.96 14.19
CA ALA A 30 3.35 -2.16 15.40
C ALA A 30 4.84 -1.91 15.68
N ASP A 31 5.65 -2.95 15.55
CA ASP A 31 7.10 -2.83 15.70
C ASP A 31 7.72 -1.93 14.63
N ALA A 32 7.24 -2.01 13.39
CA ALA A 32 7.72 -1.17 12.30
C ALA A 32 7.37 0.30 12.50
N VAL A 33 6.17 0.62 13.02
CA VAL A 33 5.79 1.99 13.39
C VAL A 33 6.71 2.53 14.48
N VAL A 34 6.90 1.77 15.57
CA VAL A 34 7.79 2.17 16.67
C VAL A 34 9.23 2.36 16.20
N GLN A 35 9.72 1.49 15.31
CA GLN A 35 11.06 1.60 14.76
C GLN A 35 11.20 2.83 13.85
N ARG A 36 10.26 3.04 12.92
CA ARG A 36 10.25 4.20 12.02
C ARG A 36 10.30 5.51 12.81
N ASP A 37 9.51 5.61 13.88
CA ASP A 37 9.43 6.81 14.71
C ASP A 37 10.71 7.07 15.53
N ARG A 38 11.59 6.05 15.66
CA ARG A 38 12.89 6.15 16.31
C ARG A 38 14.04 6.41 15.34
N LEU A 39 13.81 6.30 14.03
CA LEU A 39 14.86 6.54 13.04
C LEU A 39 15.28 8.01 13.06
N THR A 40 16.59 8.22 13.03
CA THR A 40 17.19 9.51 12.71
C THR A 40 16.93 9.87 11.24
N GLN A 41 17.16 11.14 10.89
CA GLN A 41 17.02 11.60 9.50
C GLN A 41 17.98 10.86 8.55
N ASP A 42 19.22 10.60 9.00
CA ASP A 42 20.20 9.86 8.20
C ASP A 42 19.76 8.40 7.97
N GLU A 43 19.20 7.75 8.99
CA GLU A 43 18.64 6.40 8.84
C GLU A 43 17.42 6.39 7.92
N LYS A 44 16.51 7.38 8.04
CA LYS A 44 15.38 7.53 7.11
C LYS A 44 15.88 7.67 5.67
N ALA A 45 16.92 8.47 5.42
CA ALA A 45 17.51 8.62 4.09
C ALA A 45 18.04 7.30 3.53
N GLN A 46 18.73 6.49 4.35
CA GLN A 46 19.18 5.15 3.95
C GLN A 46 18.01 4.21 3.61
N TYR A 47 16.92 4.26 4.38
CA TYR A 47 15.72 3.49 4.05
C TYR A 47 15.05 3.96 2.76
N VAL A 48 15.09 5.27 2.45
CA VAL A 48 14.59 5.80 1.17
C VAL A 48 15.44 5.28 0.00
N GLU A 49 16.77 5.28 0.11
CA GLU A 49 17.64 4.68 -0.92
C GLU A 49 17.32 3.20 -1.14
N ARG A 50 17.13 2.47 -0.04
CA ARG A 50 16.74 1.05 -0.09
C ARG A 50 15.37 0.84 -0.71
N LEU A 51 14.39 1.70 -0.39
CA LEU A 51 13.07 1.69 -1.00
C LEU A 51 13.15 1.89 -2.51
N ILE A 52 13.95 2.85 -2.98
CA ILE A 52 14.15 3.10 -4.42
C ILE A 52 14.74 1.86 -5.11
N ALA A 53 15.71 1.20 -4.46
CA ALA A 53 16.32 -0.02 -5.00
C ALA A 53 15.34 -1.21 -5.04
N LEU A 54 14.51 -1.38 -4.01
CA LEU A 54 13.59 -2.52 -3.88
C LEU A 54 12.28 -2.32 -4.65
N GLN A 55 11.72 -1.12 -4.64
CA GLN A 55 10.40 -0.79 -5.19
C GLN A 55 10.45 0.52 -6.01
N PRO A 56 11.23 0.56 -7.10
CA PRO A 56 11.46 1.78 -7.88
C PRO A 56 10.15 2.39 -8.43
N GLN A 57 9.16 1.57 -8.76
CA GLN A 57 7.87 2.05 -9.25
C GLN A 57 7.08 2.83 -8.18
N LEU A 58 7.10 2.36 -6.93
CA LEU A 58 6.39 3.03 -5.83
C LEU A 58 7.10 4.33 -5.43
N ALA A 59 8.43 4.33 -5.39
CA ALA A 59 9.21 5.54 -5.20
C ALA A 59 9.01 6.55 -6.35
N GLY A 60 8.86 6.05 -7.58
CA GLY A 60 8.53 6.86 -8.76
C GLY A 60 7.23 7.64 -8.60
N ASN A 61 6.17 7.03 -8.02
CA ASN A 61 4.90 7.72 -7.76
C ASN A 61 5.08 8.93 -6.84
N ILE A 62 5.89 8.80 -5.79
CA ILE A 62 6.23 9.92 -4.89
C ILE A 62 6.98 11.02 -5.65
N ALA A 63 7.96 10.66 -6.46
CA ALA A 63 8.71 11.63 -7.26
C ALA A 63 7.83 12.38 -8.28
N VAL A 64 6.82 11.70 -8.84
CA VAL A 64 5.83 12.34 -9.72
C VAL A 64 4.97 13.34 -8.95
N LEU A 65 4.46 12.99 -7.76
CA LEU A 65 3.68 13.90 -6.92
C LEU A 65 4.45 15.19 -6.59
N GLN A 66 5.74 15.06 -6.24
CA GLN A 66 6.60 16.21 -5.99
C GLN A 66 6.79 17.10 -7.23
N ARG A 67 6.85 16.50 -8.43
CA ARG A 67 6.93 17.25 -9.71
C ARG A 67 5.62 17.94 -10.07
N LEU A 68 4.50 17.49 -9.52
CA LEU A 68 3.20 18.15 -9.64
C LEU A 68 3.01 19.28 -8.61
N CYS A 69 4.10 19.74 -7.98
CA CYS A 69 4.11 20.81 -6.98
C CYS A 69 3.26 20.53 -5.73
N VAL A 70 2.98 19.26 -5.43
CA VAL A 70 2.39 18.88 -4.15
C VAL A 70 3.42 19.14 -3.05
N ASP A 71 3.03 19.82 -1.97
CA ASP A 71 3.95 20.19 -0.91
C ASP A 71 4.63 18.97 -0.28
N SER A 72 5.89 19.14 0.13
CA SER A 72 6.70 18.04 0.67
C SER A 72 6.11 17.50 1.97
N ALA A 73 5.52 18.36 2.81
CA ALA A 73 4.82 17.91 4.02
C ALA A 73 3.57 17.07 3.70
N THR A 74 2.89 17.39 2.59
CA THR A 74 1.73 16.64 2.10
C THR A 74 2.12 15.25 1.56
N VAL A 75 3.34 15.11 1.03
CA VAL A 75 3.85 13.83 0.48
C VAL A 75 4.56 12.96 1.53
N GLU A 76 5.04 13.54 2.64
CA GLU A 76 5.74 12.83 3.72
C GLU A 76 5.00 11.58 4.23
N PRO A 77 3.68 11.58 4.45
CA PRO A 77 2.94 10.39 4.87
C PRO A 77 3.07 9.19 3.92
N LEU A 78 3.21 9.44 2.61
CA LEU A 78 3.40 8.38 1.62
C LEU A 78 4.77 7.71 1.77
N THR A 79 5.80 8.52 1.97
CA THR A 79 7.16 8.04 2.24
C THR A 79 7.19 7.26 3.55
N ASP A 80 6.61 7.80 4.62
CA ASP A 80 6.54 7.14 5.93
C ASP A 80 5.75 5.82 5.90
N LEU A 81 4.71 5.70 5.07
CA LEU A 81 4.01 4.44 4.84
C LEU A 81 4.92 3.41 4.16
N LEU A 82 5.61 3.78 3.08
CA LEU A 82 6.51 2.88 2.38
C LEU A 82 7.67 2.43 3.27
N LEU A 83 8.26 3.35 4.05
CA LEU A 83 9.31 3.03 5.02
C LEU A 83 8.80 2.01 6.05
N MET A 84 7.63 2.26 6.62
CA MET A 84 7.03 1.35 7.59
C MET A 84 6.80 -0.04 6.99
N ILE A 85 6.30 -0.14 5.76
CA ILE A 85 6.10 -1.43 5.08
C ILE A 85 7.43 -2.16 4.86
N ILE A 86 8.47 -1.46 4.39
CA ILE A 86 9.80 -2.06 4.20
C ILE A 86 10.38 -2.57 5.52
N ILE A 87 10.29 -1.80 6.60
CA ILE A 87 10.72 -2.23 7.94
C ILE A 87 9.94 -3.47 8.40
N ALA A 88 8.62 -3.50 8.17
CA ALA A 88 7.78 -4.63 8.53
C ALA A 88 8.16 -5.90 7.75
N LEU A 89 8.44 -5.78 6.44
CA LEU A 89 8.89 -6.87 5.59
C LEU A 89 10.26 -7.41 6.04
N GLU A 90 11.19 -6.52 6.40
CA GLU A 90 12.51 -6.91 6.91
C GLU A 90 12.41 -7.69 8.22
N LYS A 91 11.59 -7.23 9.16
CA LYS A 91 11.31 -7.93 10.42
C LYS A 91 10.67 -9.29 10.21
N ALA A 92 9.82 -9.41 9.19
CA ALA A 92 9.18 -10.67 8.83
C ALA A 92 10.09 -11.57 7.97
N HIS A 93 11.31 -11.13 7.62
CA HIS A 93 12.22 -11.80 6.71
C HIS A 93 11.57 -12.13 5.35
N ILE A 94 10.78 -11.20 4.83
CA ILE A 94 10.09 -11.32 3.55
C ILE A 94 10.82 -10.49 2.49
N ASP A 95 11.35 -11.17 1.48
CA ASP A 95 11.89 -10.52 0.29
C ASP A 95 10.85 -10.52 -0.82
N LEU A 96 10.44 -9.32 -1.26
CA LEU A 96 9.50 -9.15 -2.36
C LEU A 96 10.23 -8.76 -3.65
N PRO A 97 9.78 -9.24 -4.82
CA PRO A 97 10.27 -8.71 -6.08
C PRO A 97 9.82 -7.25 -6.28
N PRO A 98 10.53 -6.47 -7.10
CA PRO A 98 10.08 -5.14 -7.50
C PRO A 98 8.70 -5.20 -8.16
N ALA A 99 7.81 -4.28 -7.80
CA ALA A 99 6.54 -4.11 -8.49
C ALA A 99 6.76 -3.76 -9.97
N SER A 100 6.04 -4.43 -10.87
CA SER A 100 5.98 -4.04 -12.28
C SER A 100 5.04 -2.84 -12.48
N GLU A 101 5.31 -2.01 -13.47
CA GLU A 101 4.42 -0.91 -13.87
C GLU A 101 2.96 -1.37 -14.07
N ASN A 102 2.74 -2.43 -14.84
CA ASN A 102 1.40 -3.03 -15.04
C ASN A 102 0.71 -3.46 -13.74
N LEU A 103 1.47 -3.81 -12.69
CA LEU A 103 0.88 -4.17 -11.40
C LEU A 103 0.41 -2.89 -10.68
N VAL A 104 1.26 -1.88 -10.64
CA VAL A 104 0.95 -0.58 -10.03
C VAL A 104 -0.26 0.07 -10.70
N GLU A 105 -0.30 0.09 -12.03
CA GLU A 105 -1.43 0.63 -12.81
C GLU A 105 -2.73 -0.11 -12.49
N ARG A 106 -2.73 -1.44 -12.52
CA ARG A 106 -3.92 -2.24 -12.17
C ARG A 106 -4.40 -2.02 -10.74
N CYS A 107 -3.48 -1.89 -9.78
CA CYS A 107 -3.83 -1.57 -8.40
C CYS A 107 -4.42 -0.16 -8.30
N TYR A 108 -3.85 0.81 -9.01
CA TYR A 108 -4.36 2.18 -9.06
C TYR A 108 -5.77 2.26 -9.66
N GLU A 109 -6.03 1.58 -10.78
CA GLU A 109 -7.37 1.50 -11.39
C GLU A 109 -8.41 0.88 -10.43
N SER A 110 -8.03 -0.20 -9.74
CA SER A 110 -8.88 -0.88 -8.75
C SER A 110 -9.24 0.06 -7.59
N VAL A 111 -8.24 0.77 -7.06
CA VAL A 111 -8.41 1.72 -5.95
C VAL A 111 -9.27 2.91 -6.36
N THR A 112 -8.96 3.54 -7.50
CA THR A 112 -9.71 4.72 -7.97
C THR A 112 -11.16 4.38 -8.30
N THR A 113 -11.41 3.21 -8.90
CA THR A 113 -12.77 2.70 -9.13
C THR A 113 -13.54 2.57 -7.80
N ARG A 114 -12.89 2.06 -6.76
CA ARG A 114 -13.50 1.89 -5.45
C ARG A 114 -13.78 3.22 -4.76
N ILE A 115 -12.82 4.14 -4.76
CA ILE A 115 -13.01 5.49 -4.21
C ILE A 115 -14.20 6.17 -4.91
N ALA A 116 -14.34 6.01 -6.22
CA ALA A 116 -15.49 6.55 -6.96
C ALA A 116 -16.83 5.89 -6.56
N GLN A 117 -16.83 4.59 -6.27
CA GLN A 117 -18.02 3.87 -5.78
C GLN A 117 -18.41 4.31 -4.36
N GLU A 118 -17.45 4.46 -3.46
CA GLU A 118 -17.65 4.92 -2.08
C GLU A 118 -18.08 6.40 -2.04
N GLY A 119 -17.58 7.22 -2.95
CA GLY A 119 -17.95 8.61 -3.14
C GLY A 119 -19.37 8.82 -3.71
N ASN A 120 -20.09 7.74 -4.06
CA ASN A 120 -21.43 7.83 -4.64
C ASN A 120 -22.39 8.59 -3.69
N PRO A 121 -23.05 9.67 -4.15
CA PRO A 121 -23.94 10.48 -3.32
C PRO A 121 -25.19 9.74 -2.86
N ARG A 122 -25.48 8.57 -3.45
CA ARG A 122 -26.61 7.71 -3.05
C ARG A 122 -26.33 6.86 -1.81
N LEU A 123 -25.06 6.73 -1.40
CA LEU A 123 -24.68 5.98 -0.20
C LEU A 123 -24.80 6.88 1.03
N SER A 124 -25.50 6.40 2.06
CA SER A 124 -25.51 7.06 3.36
C SER A 124 -24.14 6.96 4.04
N PRO A 125 -23.80 7.86 4.99
CA PRO A 125 -22.56 7.75 5.75
C PRO A 125 -22.40 6.39 6.46
N GLN A 126 -23.50 5.81 6.94
CA GLN A 126 -23.49 4.48 7.56
C GLN A 126 -23.16 3.38 6.55
N GLN A 127 -23.71 3.46 5.33
CA GLN A 127 -23.40 2.49 4.26
C GLN A 127 -21.93 2.57 3.85
N ARG A 128 -21.37 3.78 3.72
CA ARG A 128 -19.94 3.97 3.42
C ARG A 128 -19.05 3.37 4.51
N SER A 129 -19.36 3.64 5.78
CA SER A 129 -18.61 3.09 6.91
C SER A 129 -18.67 1.56 6.96
N GLN A 130 -19.83 0.96 6.63
CA GLN A 130 -19.96 -0.49 6.56
C GLN A 130 -19.14 -1.07 5.39
N THR A 131 -19.20 -0.48 4.20
CA THR A 131 -18.38 -0.91 3.06
C THR A 131 -16.89 -0.86 3.36
N ILE A 132 -16.42 0.21 4.02
CA ILE A 132 -15.02 0.34 4.45
C ILE A 132 -14.66 -0.75 5.47
N GLN A 133 -15.51 -0.98 6.47
CA GLN A 133 -15.28 -2.01 7.48
C GLN A 133 -15.23 -3.41 6.86
N ASP A 134 -16.20 -3.75 6.00
CA ASP A 134 -16.27 -5.04 5.30
C ASP A 134 -15.02 -5.26 4.43
N TYR A 135 -14.54 -4.20 3.78
CA TYR A 135 -13.30 -4.26 3.02
C TYR A 135 -12.10 -4.54 3.91
N VAL A 136 -11.94 -3.83 5.03
CA VAL A 136 -10.83 -4.06 5.96
C VAL A 136 -10.85 -5.50 6.49
N GLU A 137 -12.00 -6.01 6.93
CA GLU A 137 -12.14 -7.34 7.51
C GLU A 137 -11.87 -8.47 6.50
N GLN A 138 -12.17 -8.24 5.22
CA GLN A 138 -11.96 -9.23 4.15
C GLN A 138 -10.59 -9.12 3.48
N HIS A 139 -9.82 -8.07 3.78
CA HIS A 139 -8.54 -7.82 3.11
C HIS A 139 -7.43 -8.76 3.61
N PRO A 140 -6.61 -9.36 2.72
CA PRO A 140 -5.53 -10.27 3.12
C PRO A 140 -4.52 -9.63 4.10
N GLU A 141 -4.31 -8.33 3.93
CA GLU A 141 -3.46 -7.48 4.78
C GLU A 141 -4.31 -6.48 5.58
N GLN A 142 -5.32 -6.98 6.31
CA GLN A 142 -6.28 -6.16 7.07
C GLN A 142 -5.63 -5.11 7.99
N TRP A 143 -4.51 -5.45 8.65
CA TRP A 143 -3.83 -4.55 9.58
C TRP A 143 -3.14 -3.39 8.87
N LEU A 144 -2.48 -3.69 7.75
CA LEU A 144 -1.86 -2.68 6.91
C LEU A 144 -2.92 -1.73 6.34
N LEU A 145 -4.02 -2.29 5.83
CA LEU A 145 -5.11 -1.50 5.28
C LEU A 145 -5.78 -0.61 6.34
N ALA A 146 -6.06 -1.15 7.54
CA ALA A 146 -6.62 -0.39 8.65
C ALA A 146 -5.70 0.77 9.08
N TYR A 147 -4.39 0.52 9.16
CA TYR A 147 -3.40 1.57 9.41
C TYR A 147 -3.43 2.64 8.32
N THR A 148 -3.49 2.23 7.06
CA THR A 148 -3.58 3.16 5.93
C THR A 148 -4.83 4.03 5.97
N PHE A 149 -6.00 3.52 6.36
CA PHE A 149 -7.18 4.35 6.59
C PHE A 149 -6.94 5.43 7.65
N SER A 150 -6.24 5.09 8.74
CA SER A 150 -5.88 6.06 9.77
C SER A 150 -4.90 7.13 9.28
N LEU A 151 -3.95 6.74 8.42
CA LEU A 151 -2.97 7.64 7.78
C LEU A 151 -3.61 8.54 6.73
N ALA A 152 -4.62 8.05 6.00
CA ALA A 152 -5.31 8.81 4.96
C ALA A 152 -6.29 9.85 5.52
N LYS A 153 -6.75 9.69 6.76
CA LYS A 153 -7.74 10.60 7.37
C LYS A 153 -7.28 12.08 7.40
N PRO A 154 -6.05 12.42 7.86
CA PRO A 154 -5.55 13.79 7.78
C PRO A 154 -5.45 14.32 6.34
N LEU A 155 -5.17 13.45 5.35
CA LEU A 155 -5.13 13.86 3.93
C LEU A 155 -6.52 14.26 3.43
N GLN A 156 -7.57 13.56 3.87
CA GLN A 156 -8.96 13.88 3.54
C GLN A 156 -9.46 15.16 4.21
N GLU A 157 -8.84 15.57 5.31
CA GLU A 157 -9.14 16.80 6.05
C GLU A 157 -8.23 17.96 5.62
N SER A 158 -7.37 17.75 4.61
CA SER A 158 -6.41 18.75 4.12
C SER A 158 -7.10 19.92 3.42
N THR A 159 -6.41 21.08 3.39
CA THR A 159 -6.84 22.29 2.67
C THR A 159 -6.43 22.30 1.20
N GLU A 160 -5.77 21.25 0.74
CA GLU A 160 -5.39 21.05 -0.66
C GLU A 160 -6.62 20.96 -1.58
N GLU A 161 -6.43 21.13 -2.88
CA GLU A 161 -7.51 20.93 -3.86
C GLU A 161 -8.05 19.49 -3.81
N ASP A 162 -9.36 19.30 -3.97
CA ASP A 162 -10.02 17.99 -3.94
C ASP A 162 -9.35 16.96 -4.87
N SER A 163 -8.88 17.39 -6.05
CA SER A 163 -8.16 16.54 -6.99
C SER A 163 -6.82 16.03 -6.44
N VAL A 164 -6.10 16.87 -5.69
CA VAL A 164 -4.84 16.50 -5.03
C VAL A 164 -5.12 15.53 -3.88
N VAL A 165 -6.14 15.81 -3.07
CA VAL A 165 -6.56 14.92 -1.96
C VAL A 165 -6.96 13.53 -2.49
N ILE A 166 -7.75 13.46 -3.57
CA ILE A 166 -8.14 12.21 -4.20
C ILE A 166 -6.92 11.46 -4.73
N MET A 167 -5.99 12.16 -5.39
CA MET A 167 -4.77 11.57 -5.94
C MET A 167 -3.87 10.99 -4.84
N LEU A 168 -3.67 11.73 -3.74
CA LEU A 168 -2.88 11.27 -2.58
C LEU A 168 -3.54 10.07 -1.92
N THR A 169 -4.85 10.15 -1.65
CA THR A 169 -5.64 9.06 -1.07
C THR A 169 -5.50 7.80 -1.93
N ALA A 170 -5.74 7.92 -3.25
CA ALA A 170 -5.59 6.81 -4.18
C ALA A 170 -4.17 6.23 -4.18
N THR A 171 -3.13 7.07 -4.08
CA THR A 171 -1.74 6.62 -4.06
C THR A 171 -1.42 5.81 -2.80
N VAL A 172 -1.87 6.26 -1.62
CA VAL A 172 -1.66 5.55 -0.35
C VAL A 172 -2.30 4.16 -0.37
N PHE A 173 -3.55 4.05 -0.85
CA PHE A 173 -4.21 2.75 -0.98
C PHE A 173 -3.59 1.88 -2.09
N THR A 174 -3.10 2.49 -3.17
CA THR A 174 -2.38 1.77 -4.23
C THR A 174 -1.14 1.07 -3.68
N PHE A 175 -0.40 1.71 -2.77
CA PHE A 175 0.76 1.05 -2.14
C PHE A 175 0.36 -0.21 -1.40
N VAL A 176 -0.72 -0.15 -0.59
CA VAL A 176 -1.23 -1.32 0.14
C VAL A 176 -1.63 -2.43 -0.83
N GLU A 177 -2.37 -2.10 -1.88
CA GLU A 177 -2.81 -3.08 -2.89
C GLU A 177 -1.64 -3.70 -3.66
N VAL A 178 -0.61 -2.92 -3.99
CA VAL A 178 0.60 -3.45 -4.64
C VAL A 178 1.32 -4.42 -3.72
N PHE A 179 1.58 -4.05 -2.47
CA PHE A 179 2.22 -4.96 -1.51
C PHE A 179 1.37 -6.20 -1.23
N THR A 180 0.05 -6.04 -1.13
CA THR A 180 -0.89 -7.16 -0.98
C THR A 180 -0.81 -8.10 -2.17
N ALA A 181 -0.77 -7.57 -3.40
CA ALA A 181 -0.63 -8.39 -4.59
C ALA A 181 0.74 -9.06 -4.73
N LEU A 182 1.80 -8.48 -4.16
CA LEU A 182 3.14 -9.07 -4.11
C LEU A 182 3.25 -10.17 -3.02
N LEU A 183 2.58 -9.99 -1.88
CA LEU A 183 2.51 -10.95 -0.77
C LEU A 183 1.56 -12.11 -1.07
N HIS A 184 0.40 -11.79 -1.67
CA HIS A 184 -0.64 -12.74 -2.09
C HIS A 184 -0.89 -12.73 -3.61
N PRO A 185 0.08 -13.15 -4.46
CA PRO A 185 -0.07 -13.15 -5.93
C PRO A 185 -1.12 -14.10 -6.51
N TYR A 186 -2.01 -14.64 -5.67
CA TYR A 186 -3.12 -15.48 -6.07
C TYR A 186 -4.31 -15.41 -5.11
N GLU A 187 -4.93 -14.24 -4.97
CA GLU A 187 -6.35 -14.18 -4.61
C GLU A 187 -7.15 -13.64 -5.79
N GLY A 188 -7.40 -14.54 -6.74
CA GLY A 188 -8.36 -14.29 -7.79
C GLY A 188 -9.76 -14.14 -7.18
N LYS A 189 -10.35 -12.94 -7.35
CA LYS A 189 -11.78 -12.65 -7.20
C LYS A 189 -12.37 -13.03 -5.84
N VAL A 190 -12.22 -12.16 -4.84
CA VAL A 190 -13.35 -11.96 -3.92
C VAL A 190 -14.43 -11.24 -4.73
N LYS A 191 -15.59 -11.88 -4.82
CA LYS A 191 -16.74 -11.45 -5.62
C LYS A 191 -17.11 -10.02 -5.25
N ALA A 192 -17.25 -9.16 -6.27
CA ALA A 192 -18.15 -8.03 -6.18
C ALA A 192 -19.54 -8.57 -5.77
N HIS A 193 -19.96 -8.20 -4.56
CA HIS A 193 -21.37 -8.23 -4.16
C HIS A 193 -21.84 -6.79 -4.04
#